data_AF-A0A371IPL0-F1
#
_entry.id   AF-A0A371IPL0-F1
#
_cell.length_a   1.000
_cell.length_b   1.000
_cell.length_c   1.000
_cell.angle_alpha   90.00
_cell.angle_beta   90.00
_cell.angle_gamma   90.00
#
_symmetry.space_group_name_H-M   'P 1'
#
loop_
_entity.id
_entity.type
_entity.pdbx_description
1 polymer ?
#
loop_
_entity_poly.entity_id
_entity_poly.type
_entity_poly.pdbx_seq_one_letter_code
_entity_poly.pdbx_strand_id
1 'polypeptide(L)'
;MNEYFNLQSRHVLTIMLPISFIVAKILFFLKAYIKNSNYIIKTFNYITIFFAVVSSIAFYLCNWGEYFAFIWFLSLFISIIQYNFMDRKTKYSYCENPNILEIMLNIASILIGIFILLIPHTQIFFMIGGGDTKVDFVSKILLSIYGILMILLDNHIVLFFNKFIYKTNRSKS
;
A
#
# COMPACT_ATOMS: atom_id res chain seq x y z
N MET A 1 5.03 32.56 -11.28
CA MET A 1 5.91 31.38 -11.14
C MET A 1 5.67 30.58 -9.86
N ASN A 2 5.26 31.19 -8.74
CA ASN A 2 5.04 30.46 -7.47
C ASN A 2 3.72 29.67 -7.38
N GLU A 3 2.70 29.98 -8.18
CA GLU A 3 1.41 29.26 -8.13
C GLU A 3 1.48 27.85 -8.75
N TYR A 4 2.30 27.66 -9.79
CA TYR A 4 2.51 26.34 -10.40
C TYR A 4 3.14 25.35 -9.40
N PHE A 5 4.08 25.82 -8.57
CA PHE A 5 4.72 25.00 -7.55
C PHE A 5 3.76 24.59 -6.41
N ASN A 6 2.82 25.47 -6.04
CA ASN A 6 1.91 25.24 -4.91
C ASN A 6 0.70 24.35 -5.27
N LEU A 7 0.26 24.39 -6.53
CA LEU A 7 -0.74 23.44 -7.05
C LEU A 7 -0.12 22.06 -7.31
N GLN A 8 1.08 22.01 -7.89
CA GLN A 8 1.77 20.74 -8.16
C GLN A 8 2.14 19.98 -6.87
N SER A 9 2.59 20.67 -5.82
CA SER A 9 3.03 20.03 -4.56
C SER A 9 1.92 19.30 -3.80
N ARG A 10 0.68 19.79 -3.87
CA ARG A 10 -0.48 19.19 -3.19
C ARG A 10 -0.90 17.84 -3.79
N HIS A 11 -0.69 17.66 -5.08
CA HIS A 11 -1.02 16.42 -5.80
C HIS A 11 0.05 15.33 -5.64
N VAL A 12 1.29 15.71 -5.35
CA VAL A 12 2.40 14.75 -5.21
C VAL A 12 2.23 13.90 -3.96
N LEU A 13 1.96 14.53 -2.82
CA LEU A 13 1.89 13.83 -1.53
C LEU A 13 0.69 12.87 -1.45
N THR A 14 -0.44 13.24 -2.05
CA THR A 14 -1.67 12.43 -2.08
C THR A 14 -1.52 11.14 -2.89
N ILE A 15 -0.52 11.04 -3.77
CA ILE A 15 -0.22 9.85 -4.56
C ILE A 15 0.98 9.09 -3.96
N MET A 16 2.07 9.79 -3.70
CA MET A 16 3.34 9.16 -3.28
C MET A 16 3.21 8.42 -1.96
N LEU A 17 2.55 9.02 -0.96
CA LEU A 17 2.42 8.42 0.36
C LEU A 17 1.58 7.14 0.32
N PRO A 18 0.35 7.13 -0.23
CA PRO A 18 -0.43 5.90 -0.31
C PRO A 18 0.29 4.78 -1.08
N ILE A 19 0.93 5.08 -2.21
CA ILE A 19 1.71 4.07 -2.96
C ILE A 19 2.79 3.47 -2.08
N SER A 20 3.56 4.32 -1.38
CA SER A 20 4.64 3.83 -0.53
C SER A 20 4.15 2.94 0.60
N PHE A 21 3.04 3.33 1.24
CA PHE A 21 2.45 2.50 2.28
C PHE A 21 1.84 1.20 1.76
N ILE A 22 1.23 1.21 0.57
CA ILE A 22 0.73 0.00 -0.09
C ILE A 22 1.87 -0.99 -0.34
N VAL A 23 2.93 -0.54 -1.01
CA VAL A 23 4.10 -1.38 -1.34
C VAL A 23 4.73 -1.92 -0.06
N ALA A 24 4.94 -1.06 0.95
CA ALA A 24 5.51 -1.46 2.22
C ALA A 24 4.64 -2.50 2.96
N LYS A 25 3.31 -2.30 3.01
CA LYS A 25 2.38 -3.23 3.67
C LYS A 25 2.35 -4.59 2.99
N ILE A 26 2.31 -4.63 1.66
CA ILE A 26 2.36 -5.88 0.89
C ILE A 26 3.68 -6.60 1.14
N LEU A 27 4.82 -5.92 0.98
CA LEU A 27 6.13 -6.52 1.16
C LEU A 27 6.36 -7.03 2.58
N PHE A 28 5.92 -6.27 3.59
CA PHE A 28 5.92 -6.70 4.98
C PHE A 28 5.11 -7.99 5.17
N PHE A 29 3.89 -8.04 4.62
CA PHE A 29 3.04 -9.22 4.68
C PHE A 29 3.70 -10.44 4.01
N LEU A 30 4.22 -10.29 2.78
CA LEU A 30 4.90 -11.37 2.05
C LEU A 30 6.09 -11.92 2.86
N LYS A 31 6.85 -11.04 3.51
CA LYS A 31 8.00 -11.43 4.34
C LYS A 31 7.59 -12.21 5.59
N ALA A 32 6.56 -11.74 6.28
CA ALA A 32 6.13 -12.30 7.55
C ALA A 32 5.43 -13.67 7.40
N TYR A 33 4.64 -13.85 6.32
CA TYR A 33 3.72 -15.00 6.22
C TYR A 33 4.07 -16.04 5.18
N ILE A 34 4.94 -15.74 4.20
CA ILE A 34 5.22 -16.70 3.13
C ILE A 34 6.57 -17.40 3.30
N LYS A 35 6.53 -18.72 3.34
CA LYS A 35 7.72 -19.59 3.29
C LYS A 35 8.46 -19.35 1.95
N ASN A 36 9.77 -19.15 2.00
CA ASN A 36 10.59 -18.70 0.85
C ASN A 36 10.24 -17.30 0.32
N SER A 37 9.84 -16.38 1.21
CA SER A 37 9.46 -15.00 0.90
C SER A 37 10.47 -14.26 0.01
N ASN A 38 11.77 -14.56 0.08
CA ASN A 38 12.79 -13.90 -0.74
C ASN A 38 12.56 -14.05 -2.25
N TYR A 39 12.11 -15.21 -2.74
CA TYR A 39 11.83 -15.39 -4.17
C TYR A 39 10.60 -14.58 -4.59
N ILE A 40 9.53 -14.65 -3.79
CA ILE A 40 8.26 -13.97 -4.08
C ILE A 40 8.42 -12.45 -4.00
N ILE A 41 9.17 -11.94 -3.02
CA ILE A 41 9.49 -10.52 -2.89
C ILE A 41 10.25 -10.02 -4.12
N LYS A 42 11.25 -10.78 -4.61
CA LYS A 42 11.95 -10.42 -5.86
C LYS A 42 10.99 -10.37 -7.04
N THR A 43 10.13 -11.37 -7.19
CA THR A 43 9.11 -11.40 -8.25
C THR A 43 8.15 -10.22 -8.15
N PHE A 44 7.66 -9.91 -6.94
CA PHE A 44 6.80 -8.74 -6.70
C PHE A 44 7.51 -7.44 -7.08
N ASN A 45 8.78 -7.26 -6.72
CA ASN A 45 9.56 -6.09 -7.10
C ASN A 45 9.68 -5.95 -8.63
N TYR A 46 9.96 -7.05 -9.35
CA TYR A 46 10.01 -7.02 -10.82
C TYR A 46 8.67 -6.67 -11.45
N ILE A 47 7.57 -7.28 -10.98
CA ILE A 47 6.22 -6.96 -11.44
C ILE A 47 5.89 -5.50 -11.17
N THR A 48 6.24 -4.98 -10.00
CA THR A 48 5.97 -3.58 -9.61
C THR A 48 6.76 -2.60 -10.48
N ILE A 49 8.03 -2.89 -10.78
CA ILE A 49 8.83 -2.07 -11.71
C ILE A 49 8.23 -2.10 -13.12
N PHE A 50 7.89 -3.30 -13.62
CA PHE A 50 7.26 -3.45 -14.92
C PHE A 50 5.94 -2.67 -14.99
N PHE A 51 5.10 -2.80 -13.96
CA PHE A 51 3.85 -2.06 -13.84
C PHE A 51 4.10 -0.55 -13.82
N ALA A 52 5.08 -0.07 -13.04
CA ALA A 52 5.43 1.35 -12.97
C ALA A 52 5.79 1.91 -14.35
N VAL A 53 6.62 1.21 -15.12
CA VAL A 53 7.01 1.64 -16.47
C VAL A 53 5.80 1.68 -17.41
N VAL A 54 5.03 0.58 -17.49
CA VAL A 54 3.89 0.47 -18.42
C VAL A 54 2.81 1.49 -18.08
N SER A 55 2.46 1.63 -16.80
CA SER A 55 1.44 2.59 -16.36
C SER A 55 1.89 4.04 -16.55
N SER A 56 3.16 4.39 -16.30
CA SER A 56 3.67 5.73 -16.59
C SER A 56 3.63 6.07 -18.08
N ILE A 57 4.00 5.13 -18.96
CA ILE A 57 3.86 5.32 -20.41
C ILE A 57 2.38 5.53 -20.77
N ALA A 58 1.47 4.73 -20.21
CA ALA A 58 0.04 4.88 -20.44
C ALA A 58 -0.49 6.24 -19.97
N PHE A 59 -0.08 6.71 -18.79
CA PHE A 59 -0.47 8.04 -18.29
C PHE A 59 0.06 9.18 -19.14
N TYR A 60 1.30 9.04 -19.65
CA TYR A 60 1.88 10.00 -20.58
C TYR A 60 1.05 10.07 -21.87
N LEU A 61 0.77 8.93 -22.52
CA LEU A 61 -0.03 8.86 -23.74
C LEU A 61 -1.47 9.36 -23.57
N CYS A 62 -2.05 9.22 -22.37
CA CYS A 62 -3.40 9.69 -22.04
C CYS A 62 -3.46 11.16 -21.60
N ASN A 63 -2.38 11.94 -21.75
CA ASN A 63 -2.31 13.35 -21.37
C ASN A 63 -2.68 13.61 -19.88
N TRP A 64 -2.11 12.82 -18.96
CA TRP A 64 -2.24 13.05 -17.52
C TRP A 64 -1.21 14.07 -16.98
N GLY A 65 -0.33 14.56 -17.85
CA GLY A 65 0.76 15.46 -17.51
C GLY A 65 2.06 14.69 -17.24
N GLU A 66 3.15 15.20 -17.79
CA GLU A 66 4.48 14.57 -17.71
C GLU A 66 4.94 14.44 -16.25
N TYR A 67 4.64 15.46 -15.45
CA TYR A 67 4.94 15.50 -14.02
C TYR A 67 4.24 14.38 -13.23
N PHE A 68 2.97 14.11 -13.53
CA PHE A 68 2.22 13.03 -12.89
C PHE A 68 2.81 11.66 -13.23
N ALA A 69 3.07 11.41 -14.52
CA ALA A 69 3.66 10.14 -14.97
C ALA A 69 5.05 9.89 -14.35
N PHE A 70 5.84 10.95 -14.20
CA PHE A 70 7.15 10.90 -13.54
C PHE A 70 7.03 10.61 -12.04
N ILE A 71 6.15 11.30 -11.31
CA ILE A 71 5.92 11.05 -9.88
C ILE A 71 5.40 9.65 -9.64
N TRP A 72 4.47 9.19 -10.48
CA TRP A 72 3.93 7.84 -10.39
C TRP A 72 5.04 6.80 -10.49
N PHE A 73 5.90 6.89 -11.52
CA PHE A 73 7.06 6.01 -11.66
C PHE A 73 7.98 6.08 -10.45
N LEU A 74 8.36 7.31 -10.07
CA LEU A 74 9.32 7.55 -9.00
C LEU A 74 8.81 7.04 -7.64
N SER A 75 7.52 7.17 -7.37
CA SER A 75 6.89 6.71 -6.14
C SER A 75 7.03 5.20 -5.96
N LEU A 76 6.64 4.41 -6.97
CA LEU A 76 6.75 2.95 -6.96
C LEU A 76 8.22 2.53 -6.85
N PHE A 77 9.11 3.20 -7.58
CA PHE A 77 10.53 2.88 -7.58
C PHE A 77 11.20 3.16 -6.22
N ILE A 78 10.97 4.35 -5.64
CA ILE A 78 11.50 4.74 -4.32
C ILE A 78 10.98 3.78 -3.24
N SER A 79 9.70 3.40 -3.27
CA SER A 79 9.13 2.50 -2.26
C SER A 79 9.79 1.13 -2.24
N ILE A 80 10.12 0.57 -3.40
CA ILE A 80 10.87 -0.69 -3.49
C ILE A 80 12.28 -0.54 -2.90
N ILE A 81 12.98 0.54 -3.25
CA ILE A 81 14.33 0.81 -2.72
C ILE A 81 14.29 0.97 -1.19
N GLN A 82 13.35 1.78 -0.70
CA GLN A 82 13.18 2.07 0.72
C GLN A 82 12.93 0.77 1.51
N TYR A 83 12.02 -0.08 1.03
CA TYR A 83 11.75 -1.37 1.67
C TYR A 83 13.00 -2.25 1.68
N ASN A 84 13.67 -2.42 0.54
CA ASN A 84 14.86 -3.28 0.44
C ASN A 84 16.02 -2.79 1.33
N PHE A 85 16.12 -1.48 1.56
CA PHE A 85 17.10 -0.91 2.49
C PHE A 85 16.74 -1.17 3.96
N MET A 86 15.45 -1.06 4.32
CA MET A 86 14.96 -1.32 5.67
C MET A 86 15.01 -2.81 6.03
N ASP A 87 14.63 -3.73 5.12
CA ASP A 87 14.60 -5.19 5.35
C ASP A 87 15.98 -5.76 5.70
N ARG A 88 17.07 -5.15 5.23
CA ARG A 88 18.44 -5.57 5.59
C ARG A 88 18.74 -5.48 7.09
N LYS A 89 17.92 -4.75 7.86
CA LYS A 89 18.17 -4.44 9.27
C LYS A 89 17.24 -5.16 10.25
N THR A 90 16.20 -5.85 9.79
CA THR A 90 15.14 -6.37 10.66
C THR A 90 14.94 -7.88 10.51
N LYS A 91 15.07 -8.62 11.63
CA LYS A 91 14.60 -10.00 11.74
C LYS A 91 13.13 -9.97 12.16
N TYR A 92 12.23 -10.27 11.23
CA TYR A 92 10.82 -10.42 11.54
C TYR A 92 10.57 -11.84 12.06
N SER A 93 10.14 -11.96 13.31
CA SER A 93 9.68 -13.22 13.88
C SER A 93 8.16 -13.19 13.97
N TYR A 94 7.52 -14.19 13.40
CA TYR A 94 6.09 -14.42 13.58
C TYR A 94 5.83 -14.97 14.99
N CYS A 95 4.92 -14.35 15.75
CA CYS A 95 4.49 -14.84 17.06
C CYS A 95 3.14 -15.56 16.91
N GLU A 96 3.11 -16.88 17.13
CA GLU A 96 1.87 -17.66 17.10
C GLU A 96 0.89 -17.28 18.24
N ASN A 97 1.40 -16.73 19.33
CA ASN A 97 0.61 -16.26 20.47
C ASN A 97 0.82 -14.75 20.65
N PRO A 98 -0.05 -13.90 20.08
CA PRO A 98 0.13 -12.46 20.15
C PRO A 98 -0.11 -11.94 21.57
N ASN A 99 0.75 -11.04 22.03
CA ASN A 99 0.58 -10.35 23.30
C ASN A 99 -0.59 -9.35 23.22
N ILE A 100 -1.13 -8.92 24.38
CA ILE A 100 -2.23 -7.94 24.46
C ILE A 100 -1.92 -6.66 23.66
N LEU A 101 -0.67 -6.18 23.74
CA LEU A 101 -0.22 -5.02 22.97
C LEU A 101 -0.36 -5.23 21.46
N GLU A 102 0.00 -6.41 20.96
CA GLU A 102 -0.09 -6.74 19.53
C GLU A 102 -1.55 -6.79 19.09
N ILE A 103 -2.43 -7.36 19.92
CA ILE A 103 -3.88 -7.38 19.68
C ILE A 103 -4.41 -5.94 19.58
N MET A 104 -4.02 -5.04 20.51
CA MET A 104 -4.43 -3.64 20.47
C MET A 104 -3.91 -2.90 19.24
N LEU A 105 -2.65 -3.12 18.84
CA LEU A 105 -2.06 -2.51 17.64
C LEU A 105 -2.74 -2.99 16.36
N ASN A 106 -3.15 -4.26 16.29
CA ASN A 106 -3.87 -4.83 15.16
C ASN A 106 -5.30 -4.26 15.06
N ILE A 107 -6.03 -4.15 16.18
CA ILE A 107 -7.34 -3.47 16.20
C ILE A 107 -7.19 -2.01 15.75
N ALA A 108 -6.16 -1.31 16.22
CA ALA A 108 -5.86 0.05 15.78
C ALA A 108 -5.58 0.10 14.27
N SER A 109 -4.82 -0.86 13.72
CA SER A 109 -4.58 -0.98 12.27
C SER A 109 -5.88 -1.12 11.47
N ILE A 110 -6.82 -1.95 11.93
CA ILE A 110 -8.14 -2.11 11.28
C ILE A 110 -8.94 -0.80 11.35
N LEU A 111 -9.00 -0.15 12.52
CA LEU A 111 -9.71 1.12 12.69
C LEU A 111 -9.11 2.22 11.80
N ILE A 112 -7.77 2.28 11.70
CA ILE A 112 -7.06 3.19 10.79
C ILE A 112 -7.41 2.85 9.33
N GLY A 113 -7.46 1.56 8.96
CA GLY A 113 -7.86 1.13 7.62
C GLY A 113 -9.27 1.58 7.24
N ILE A 114 -10.24 1.43 8.16
CA ILE A 114 -11.61 1.92 7.98
C ILE A 114 -11.62 3.44 7.86
N PHE A 115 -10.87 4.15 8.71
CA PHE A 115 -10.76 5.60 8.63
C PHE A 115 -10.22 6.05 7.25
N ILE A 116 -9.16 5.40 6.75
CA ILE A 116 -8.58 5.68 5.43
C ILE A 116 -9.59 5.43 4.31
N LEU A 117 -10.42 4.38 4.40
CA LEU A 117 -11.50 4.12 3.44
C LEU A 117 -12.52 5.25 3.38
N LEU A 118 -12.77 5.94 4.50
CA LEU A 118 -13.72 7.04 4.57
C LEU A 118 -13.13 8.35 4.04
N ILE A 119 -11.80 8.57 4.13
CA ILE A 119 -11.15 9.82 3.72
C ILE A 119 -11.61 10.29 2.31
N PRO A 120 -11.58 9.46 1.24
CA PRO A 120 -12.05 9.81 -0.10
C PRO A 120 -13.45 10.44 -0.19
N HIS A 121 -14.30 10.17 0.79
CA HIS A 121 -15.70 10.61 0.87
C HIS A 121 -15.92 11.81 1.80
N THR A 122 -14.85 12.34 2.40
CA THR A 122 -14.91 13.47 3.33
C THR A 122 -14.31 14.74 2.73
N GLN A 123 -14.63 15.89 3.34
CA GLN A 123 -14.02 17.17 2.97
C GLN A 123 -12.50 17.21 3.19
N ILE A 124 -11.97 16.33 4.05
CA ILE A 124 -10.53 16.20 4.32
C ILE A 124 -9.77 15.85 3.03
N PHE A 125 -10.33 15.02 2.15
CA PHE A 125 -9.71 14.68 0.87
C PHE A 125 -9.46 15.92 0.00
N PHE A 126 -10.46 16.79 -0.12
CA PHE A 126 -10.35 18.02 -0.89
C PHE A 126 -9.36 19.01 -0.28
N MET A 127 -9.22 19.04 1.05
CA MET A 127 -8.23 19.87 1.73
C MET A 127 -6.78 19.42 1.51
N ILE A 128 -6.53 18.11 1.41
CA ILE A 128 -5.16 17.56 1.35
C ILE A 128 -4.59 17.60 -0.07
N GLY A 129 -5.41 17.54 -1.12
CA GLY A 129 -4.91 17.67 -2.49
C GLY A 129 -5.93 17.56 -3.60
N GLY A 130 -7.20 17.89 -3.34
CA GLY A 130 -8.25 17.92 -4.36
C GLY A 130 -8.08 19.13 -5.27
N GLY A 131 -8.14 18.93 -6.59
CA GLY A 131 -8.02 20.05 -7.54
C GLY A 131 -8.01 19.66 -9.01
N ASP A 132 -7.49 18.47 -9.34
CA ASP A 132 -7.55 17.91 -10.69
C ASP A 132 -8.37 16.61 -10.65
N THR A 133 -9.48 16.60 -11.41
CA THR A 133 -10.41 15.46 -11.47
C THR A 133 -9.75 14.11 -11.75
N LYS A 134 -8.69 14.06 -12.58
CA LYS A 134 -7.99 12.82 -12.91
C LYS A 134 -7.13 12.34 -11.75
N VAL A 135 -6.38 13.26 -11.14
CA VAL A 135 -5.52 12.97 -9.98
C VAL A 135 -6.36 12.58 -8.76
N ASP A 136 -7.47 13.27 -8.57
CA ASP A 136 -8.42 13.00 -7.50
C ASP A 136 -8.95 11.57 -7.61
N PHE A 137 -9.32 11.16 -8.82
CA PHE A 137 -9.80 9.80 -9.08
C PHE A 137 -8.76 8.74 -8.69
N VAL A 138 -7.51 8.89 -9.14
CA VAL A 138 -6.43 7.95 -8.79
C VAL A 138 -6.13 7.96 -7.29
N SER A 139 -6.10 9.12 -6.66
CA SER A 139 -5.82 9.25 -5.23
C SER A 139 -6.90 8.57 -4.39
N LYS A 140 -8.18 8.67 -4.79
CA LYS A 140 -9.27 7.94 -4.15
C LYS A 140 -9.09 6.43 -4.26
N ILE A 141 -8.76 5.94 -5.46
CA ILE A 141 -8.49 4.50 -5.68
C ILE A 141 -7.32 4.03 -4.79
N LEU A 142 -6.22 4.77 -4.76
CA LEU A 142 -5.04 4.41 -3.96
C LEU A 142 -5.36 4.39 -2.47
N LEU A 143 -6.06 5.40 -1.94
CA LEU A 143 -6.47 5.42 -0.54
C LEU A 143 -7.43 4.26 -0.23
N SER A 144 -8.38 3.96 -1.13
CA SER A 144 -9.27 2.82 -0.96
C SER A 144 -8.51 1.49 -0.94
N ILE A 145 -7.59 1.27 -1.88
CA ILE A 145 -6.73 0.09 -1.91
C ILE A 145 -5.92 0.00 -0.61
N TYR A 146 -5.32 1.09 -0.17
CA TYR A 146 -4.53 1.11 1.05
C TYR A 146 -5.36 0.76 2.29
N GLY A 147 -6.56 1.34 2.43
CA GLY A 147 -7.48 1.02 3.52
C GLY A 147 -7.90 -0.45 3.52
N ILE A 148 -8.21 -1.01 2.34
CA ILE A 148 -8.50 -2.44 2.19
C ILE A 148 -7.32 -3.30 2.61
N LEU A 149 -6.09 -2.97 2.19
CA LEU A 149 -4.90 -3.73 2.55
C LEU A 149 -4.59 -3.66 4.05
N MET A 150 -4.83 -2.52 4.69
CA MET A 150 -4.68 -2.38 6.15
C MET A 150 -5.61 -3.31 6.92
N ILE A 151 -6.82 -3.56 6.39
CA ILE A 151 -7.78 -4.50 6.96
C ILE A 151 -7.38 -5.93 6.61
N LEU A 152 -7.28 -6.27 5.32
CA LEU A 152 -7.10 -7.65 4.85
C LEU A 152 -5.75 -8.27 5.22
N LEU A 153 -4.67 -7.48 5.16
CA LEU A 153 -3.31 -7.96 5.48
C LEU A 153 -2.99 -7.80 6.97
N ASP A 154 -4.01 -7.64 7.81
CA ASP A 154 -3.82 -7.67 9.26
C ASP A 154 -3.57 -9.10 9.76
N ASN A 155 -2.64 -9.21 10.70
CA ASN A 155 -2.16 -10.47 11.26
C ASN A 155 -3.30 -11.36 11.77
N HIS A 156 -4.30 -10.77 12.43
CA HIS A 156 -5.41 -11.56 13.01
C HIS A 156 -6.40 -12.08 11.99
N ILE A 157 -6.67 -11.31 10.93
CA ILE A 157 -7.58 -11.76 9.87
C ILE A 157 -6.96 -12.97 9.17
N VAL A 158 -5.67 -12.90 8.86
CA VAL A 158 -4.93 -13.99 8.22
C VAL A 158 -4.85 -15.23 9.12
N LEU A 159 -4.60 -15.03 10.42
CA LEU A 159 -4.64 -16.10 11.44
C LEU A 159 -6.01 -16.76 11.54
N PHE A 160 -7.08 -15.95 11.55
CA PHE A 160 -8.46 -16.45 11.60
C PHE A 160 -8.77 -17.30 10.36
N PHE A 161 -8.42 -16.84 9.16
CA PHE A 161 -8.60 -17.60 7.92
C PHE A 161 -7.76 -18.88 7.90
N ASN A 162 -6.49 -18.83 8.30
CA ASN A 162 -5.64 -20.03 8.37
C ASN A 162 -6.22 -21.07 9.35
N LYS A 163 -6.64 -20.64 10.55
CA LYS A 163 -7.27 -21.54 11.53
C LYS A 163 -8.57 -22.15 11.01
N PHE A 164 -9.37 -21.38 10.28
CA PHE A 164 -10.60 -21.86 9.65
C PHE A 164 -10.33 -22.90 8.54
N ILE A 165 -9.35 -22.64 7.67
CA ILE A 165 -8.95 -23.56 6.58
C ILE A 165 -8.41 -24.89 7.16
N TYR A 166 -7.54 -24.83 8.17
CA TYR A 166 -7.02 -26.03 8.83
C TYR A 166 -8.12 -26.87 9.51
N LYS A 167 -9.11 -26.23 10.14
CA LYS A 167 -10.23 -26.92 10.78
C LYS A 167 -11.11 -27.66 9.74
N THR A 168 -11.28 -27.07 8.56
CA THR A 168 -12.10 -27.63 7.47
C THR A 168 -11.43 -28.82 6.77
N ASN A 169 -10.09 -28.85 6.70
CA ASN A 169 -9.36 -29.98 6.12
C ASN A 169 -9.32 -31.19 7.07
N ARG A 170 -9.34 -30.95 8.39
CA ARG A 170 -9.35 -32.02 9.41
C ARG A 170 -10.72 -32.68 9.57
N SER A 171 -11.80 -32.03 9.17
CA SER A 171 -13.14 -32.64 9.16
C SER A 171 -13.42 -33.48 7.91
N LYS A 172 -12.47 -33.53 6.96
CA LYS A 172 -12.58 -34.31 5.72
C LYS A 172 -11.61 -35.52 5.66
N SER A 173 -10.76 -35.68 6.67
CA SER A 173 -9.89 -36.86 6.88
C SER A 173 -10.47 -37.78 7.93
#